data_AF-A0A7V8VGW4-F1
#
_entry.id   AF-A0A7V8VGW4-F1
#
_cell.length_a   1.000
_cell.length_b   1.000
_cell.length_c   1.000
_cell.angle_alpha   90.00
_cell.angle_beta   90.00
_cell.angle_gamma   90.00
#
_symmetry.space_group_name_H-M   'P 1'
#
loop_
_entity.id
_entity.type
_entity.pdbx_description
1 polymer ?
#
loop_
_entity_poly.entity_id
_entity_poly.type
_entity_poly.pdbx_seq_one_letter_code
_entity_poly.pdbx_strand_id
1 'polypeptide(L)'
;MLGLFGVGTNTILLWPRRGARWPGFPGSNPTKAPPGFEWRAKPGSTPGSREGNYYNPRTREVLRPDLSDPDPIGPHWDYIDPNMNRWRIFPDGRKEPKR
;
A
#
# COMPACT_ATOMS: atom_id res chain seq x y z
N MET A 1 0.13 -0.56 53.15
CA MET A 1 -0.23 -1.11 51.83
C MET A 1 -0.66 0.05 50.93
N LEU A 2 -0.07 0.11 49.71
CA LEU A 2 -0.51 0.89 48.51
C LEU A 2 -0.50 2.43 48.64
N GLY A 3 0.03 3.24 47.71
CA GLY A 3 0.70 2.97 46.43
C GLY A 3 1.06 4.27 45.68
N LEU A 4 2.03 4.12 44.78
CA LEU A 4 2.24 4.75 43.46
C LEU A 4 2.61 6.24 43.30
N PHE A 5 3.81 6.42 42.74
CA PHE A 5 4.39 7.59 42.08
C PHE A 5 3.76 7.85 40.69
N GLY A 6 3.89 9.09 40.19
CA GLY A 6 3.72 9.40 38.77
C GLY A 6 4.03 10.85 38.40
N VAL A 7 5.30 11.16 38.11
CA VAL A 7 5.70 12.33 37.31
C VAL A 7 5.84 11.89 35.85
N GLY A 8 4.97 12.37 34.98
CA GLY A 8 4.99 12.07 33.54
C GLY A 8 5.75 13.13 32.76
N THR A 9 6.89 12.74 32.17
CA THR A 9 7.74 13.57 31.30
C THR A 9 7.22 13.64 29.86
N ASN A 10 7.53 14.76 29.19
CA ASN A 10 7.38 15.07 27.76
C ASN A 10 7.38 13.86 26.81
N THR A 11 6.31 13.71 26.04
CA THR A 11 6.24 12.76 24.92
C THR A 11 6.78 13.40 23.64
N ILE A 12 8.00 13.02 23.26
CA ILE A 12 8.50 13.14 21.89
C ILE A 12 7.79 12.07 21.05
N LEU A 13 7.12 12.47 19.97
CA LEU A 13 6.41 11.58 19.04
C LEU A 13 7.39 10.70 18.25
N LEU A 14 7.85 9.62 18.88
CA LEU A 14 8.52 8.51 18.22
C LEU A 14 7.44 7.51 17.76
N TRP A 15 7.08 7.54 16.48
CA TRP A 15 6.16 6.56 15.89
C TRP A 15 6.80 5.16 15.90
N PRO A 16 6.13 4.09 16.36
CA PRO A 16 6.77 2.80 16.54
C PRO A 16 6.82 2.00 15.24
N ARG A 17 7.93 1.27 15.08
CA ARG A 17 8.07 0.10 14.21
C ARG A 17 7.13 -1.02 14.71
N ARG A 18 6.07 -1.33 13.94
CA ARG A 18 5.32 -2.61 13.79
C ARG A 18 3.87 -2.28 13.38
N GLY A 19 3.45 -2.78 12.21
CA GLY A 19 2.07 -2.71 11.72
C GLY A 19 1.79 -1.57 10.74
N ALA A 20 2.35 -1.64 9.53
CA ALA A 20 1.73 -0.94 8.41
C ALA A 20 0.31 -1.51 8.26
N ARG A 21 -0.71 -0.69 8.50
CA ARG A 21 -2.10 -1.07 8.20
C ARG A 21 -2.15 -1.41 6.71
N TRP A 22 -2.47 -2.66 6.38
CA TRP A 22 -2.57 -3.13 5.00
C TRP A 22 -3.32 -2.12 4.13
N PRO A 23 -2.83 -1.78 2.92
CA PRO A 23 -3.60 -0.94 2.03
C PRO A 23 -4.94 -1.62 1.72
N GLY A 24 -6.02 -0.85 1.81
CA GLY A 24 -7.30 -1.24 1.24
C GLY A 24 -7.23 -1.23 -0.29
N PHE A 25 -8.33 -1.61 -0.95
CA PHE A 25 -8.43 -1.46 -2.40
C PHE A 25 -8.31 0.04 -2.77
N PRO A 26 -7.30 0.44 -3.58
CA PRO A 26 -7.08 1.87 -3.85
C PRO A 26 -8.17 2.54 -4.69
N GLY A 27 -8.99 1.75 -5.38
CA GLY A 27 -10.07 2.23 -6.23
C GLY A 27 -10.00 1.65 -7.64
N SER A 28 -11.06 1.90 -8.41
CA SER A 28 -11.23 1.43 -9.79
C SER A 28 -10.72 2.41 -10.84
N ASN A 29 -10.24 3.59 -10.43
CA ASN A 29 -9.62 4.54 -11.34
C ASN A 29 -8.08 4.46 -11.21
N PRO A 30 -7.39 3.82 -12.16
CA PRO A 30 -5.95 3.57 -12.05
C PRO A 30 -5.11 4.83 -12.27
N THR A 31 -5.70 5.93 -12.77
CA THR A 31 -5.00 7.21 -12.98
C THR A 31 -4.87 8.03 -11.70
N LYS A 32 -5.55 7.63 -10.63
CA LYS A 32 -5.48 8.29 -9.31
C LYS A 32 -4.46 7.62 -8.43
N ALA A 33 -3.48 8.38 -7.98
CA ALA A 33 -2.48 7.91 -7.04
C ALA A 33 -3.11 7.60 -5.67
N PRO A 34 -2.81 6.44 -5.07
CA PRO A 34 -3.13 6.19 -3.67
C PRO A 34 -2.39 7.18 -2.76
N PRO A 35 -2.93 7.54 -1.57
CA PRO A 35 -2.29 8.49 -0.67
C PRO A 35 -0.86 8.10 -0.30
N GLY A 36 0.09 9.01 -0.50
CA GLY A 36 1.51 8.80 -0.20
C GLY A 36 2.28 8.00 -1.26
N PHE A 37 1.63 7.62 -2.36
CA PHE A 37 2.29 7.00 -3.49
C PHE A 37 2.51 8.00 -4.63
N GLU A 38 3.60 7.81 -5.37
CA GLU A 38 3.94 8.56 -6.57
C GLU A 38 4.02 7.62 -7.77
N TRP A 39 3.61 8.10 -8.94
CA TRP A 39 3.73 7.33 -10.17
C TRP A 39 5.19 7.24 -10.60
N ARG A 40 5.69 6.02 -10.82
CA ARG A 40 7.03 5.74 -11.36
C ARG A 40 6.90 4.89 -12.62
N ALA A 41 7.19 5.52 -13.76
CA ALA A 41 7.12 4.92 -15.09
C ALA A 41 8.13 5.58 -16.03
N LYS A 42 8.16 5.12 -17.28
CA LYS A 42 8.89 5.82 -18.34
C LYS A 42 8.34 7.24 -18.54
N PRO A 43 9.19 8.22 -18.92
CA PRO A 43 8.73 9.55 -19.31
C PRO A 43 7.66 9.46 -20.41
N GLY A 44 6.56 10.18 -20.25
CA GLY A 44 5.42 10.16 -21.18
C GLY A 44 4.38 9.07 -20.93
N SER A 45 4.62 8.11 -20.03
CA SER A 45 3.63 7.10 -19.65
C SER A 45 2.49 7.69 -18.81
N THR A 46 1.27 7.21 -19.06
CA THR A 46 0.08 7.64 -18.32
C THR A 46 -0.02 6.92 -16.97
N PRO A 47 -0.33 7.62 -15.87
CA PRO A 47 -0.60 6.99 -14.58
C PRO A 47 -1.62 5.86 -14.68
N GLY A 48 -1.27 4.70 -14.11
CA GLY A 48 -2.09 3.50 -14.16
C GLY A 48 -1.95 2.66 -15.44
N SER A 49 -1.08 3.04 -16.38
CA SER A 49 -0.75 2.19 -17.51
C SER A 49 0.08 0.96 -17.08
N ARG A 50 0.26 -0.01 -17.98
CA ARG A 50 1.12 -1.18 -17.73
C ARG A 50 2.60 -0.84 -17.65
N GLU A 51 2.99 0.39 -17.94
CA GLU A 51 4.37 0.86 -18.12
C GLU A 51 4.99 1.37 -16.82
N GLY A 52 4.23 1.40 -15.73
CA GLY A 52 4.70 1.87 -14.44
C GLY A 52 3.89 1.36 -13.27
N ASN A 53 4.29 1.83 -12.08
CA ASN A 53 3.67 1.48 -10.82
C ASN A 53 3.61 2.72 -9.92
N TYR A 54 2.70 2.70 -8.97
CA TYR A 54 2.72 3.62 -7.85
C TYR A 54 3.72 3.14 -6.81
N TYR A 55 4.59 4.01 -6.35
CA TYR A 55 5.61 3.71 -5.34
C TYR A 55 5.45 4.64 -4.14
N ASN A 56 5.51 4.10 -2.92
CA ASN A 56 5.54 4.91 -1.72
C ASN A 56 7.00 5.10 -1.26
N PRO A 57 7.58 6.30 -1.37
CA PRO A 57 8.98 6.52 -1.00
C PRO A 57 9.25 6.41 0.51
N ARG A 58 8.23 6.50 1.36
CA ARG A 58 8.38 6.41 2.82
C ARG A 58 8.43 4.96 3.30
N THR A 59 7.61 4.09 2.72
CA THR A 59 7.43 2.69 3.15
C THR A 59 8.07 1.68 2.20
N ARG A 60 8.46 2.12 1.00
CA ARG A 60 8.99 1.31 -0.10
C ARG A 60 7.96 0.34 -0.70
N GLU A 61 6.68 0.57 -0.43
CA GLU A 61 5.57 -0.19 -1.00
C GLU A 61 5.41 0.11 -2.50
N VAL A 62 4.93 -0.88 -3.25
CA VAL A 62 4.59 -0.74 -4.67
C VAL A 62 3.15 -1.17 -4.89
N LEU A 63 2.40 -0.40 -5.67
CA LEU A 63 1.05 -0.71 -6.13
C LEU A 63 0.99 -0.63 -7.65
N ARG A 64 0.46 -1.66 -8.29
CA ARG A 64 0.21 -1.68 -9.73
C ARG A 64 -1.26 -1.98 -10.00
N PRO A 65 -1.96 -1.13 -10.77
CA PRO A 65 -3.32 -1.44 -11.17
C PRO A 65 -3.31 -2.48 -12.30
N ASP A 66 -3.97 -3.61 -12.07
CA ASP A 66 -4.27 -4.64 -13.08
C ASP A 66 -5.79 -4.86 -13.11
N LEU A 67 -6.52 -3.77 -13.37
CA LEU A 67 -7.99 -3.72 -13.31
C LEU A 67 -8.70 -4.33 -14.53
N SER A 68 -7.94 -4.70 -15.56
CA SER A 68 -8.47 -5.32 -16.80
C SER A 68 -8.07 -6.78 -16.95
N ASP A 69 -7.60 -7.43 -15.87
CA ASP A 69 -7.26 -8.84 -15.89
C ASP A 69 -8.54 -9.69 -16.04
N PRO A 70 -8.62 -10.61 -17.01
CA PRO A 70 -9.80 -11.44 -17.20
C PRO A 70 -9.96 -12.49 -16.09
N ASP A 71 -11.09 -13.20 -16.13
CA ASP A 71 -11.32 -14.36 -15.28
C ASP A 71 -10.25 -15.45 -15.51
N PRO A 72 -9.88 -16.21 -14.47
CA PRO A 72 -10.54 -16.32 -13.15
C PRO A 72 -10.03 -15.33 -12.09
N ILE A 73 -9.07 -14.47 -12.41
CA ILE A 73 -8.48 -13.55 -11.43
C ILE A 73 -9.38 -12.32 -11.28
N GLY A 74 -9.74 -11.72 -12.40
CA GLY A 74 -10.53 -10.49 -12.42
C GLY A 74 -9.74 -9.24 -11.97
N PRO A 75 -10.41 -8.09 -11.91
CA PRO A 75 -9.79 -6.81 -11.58
C PRO A 75 -9.11 -6.82 -10.21
N HIS A 76 -7.84 -6.41 -10.14
CA HIS A 76 -7.11 -6.30 -8.88
C HIS A 76 -6.00 -5.25 -8.93
N TRP A 77 -5.40 -4.99 -7.78
CA TRP A 77 -4.11 -4.31 -7.67
C TRP A 77 -3.05 -5.30 -7.22
N ASP A 78 -1.92 -5.36 -7.90
CA ASP A 78 -0.73 -6.00 -7.34
C ASP A 78 -0.11 -5.07 -6.30
N TYR A 79 0.29 -5.65 -5.19
CA TYR A 79 0.90 -4.96 -4.07
C TYR A 79 2.20 -5.65 -3.65
N ILE A 80 3.27 -4.88 -3.52
CA ILE A 80 4.52 -5.31 -2.89
C ILE A 80 4.63 -4.60 -1.54
N ASP A 81 4.68 -5.39 -0.48
CA ASP A 81 4.80 -4.88 0.88
C ASP A 81 6.24 -4.44 1.21
N PRO A 82 6.48 -3.75 2.34
CA PRO A 82 7.83 -3.33 2.74
C PRO A 82 8.83 -4.48 2.95
N ASN A 83 8.33 -5.71 3.14
CA ASN A 83 9.13 -6.93 3.30
C ASN A 83 9.32 -7.67 1.95
N MET A 84 8.95 -7.05 0.83
CA MET A 84 9.04 -7.60 -0.52
C MET A 84 8.09 -8.78 -0.81
N ASN A 85 7.10 -9.04 0.05
CA ASN A 85 6.05 -10.02 -0.26
C ASN A 85 5.08 -9.44 -1.28
N ARG A 86 4.57 -10.30 -2.16
CA ARG A 86 3.67 -9.91 -3.26
C ARG A 86 2.25 -10.38 -2.98
N TRP A 87 1.29 -9.51 -3.26
CA TRP A 87 -0.12 -9.71 -2.98
C TRP A 87 -0.98 -9.19 -4.12
N ARG A 88 -2.20 -9.71 -4.23
CA ARG A 88 -3.30 -9.13 -5.00
C ARG A 88 -4.32 -8.55 -4.03
N ILE A 89 -4.80 -7.35 -4.32
CA ILE A 89 -5.85 -6.67 -3.57
C ILE A 89 -7.06 -6.52 -4.50
N PHE A 90 -8.16 -7.17 -4.14
CA PHE A 90 -9.38 -7.21 -4.94
C PHE A 90 -10.39 -6.13 -4.51
N PRO A 91 -11.31 -5.70 -5.40
CA PRO A 91 -12.36 -4.73 -5.09
C PRO A 91 -13.29 -5.12 -3.94
N ASP A 92 -13.49 -6.43 -3.73
CA ASP A 92 -14.28 -7.01 -2.62
C ASP A 92 -13.54 -6.96 -1.26
N GLY A 93 -12.30 -6.47 -1.24
CA GLY A 93 -11.45 -6.38 -0.05
C GLY A 93 -10.60 -7.62 0.23
N ARG A 94 -10.80 -8.72 -0.52
CA ARG A 94 -9.98 -9.93 -0.46
C ARG A 94 -8.54 -9.61 -0.83
N LYS A 95 -7.62 -10.34 -0.20
CA LYS A 95 -6.18 -10.24 -0.44
C LYS A 95 -5.60 -11.63 -0.58
N GLU A 96 -4.81 -11.84 -1.62
CA GLU A 96 -4.23 -13.14 -1.90
C GLU A 96 -2.73 -13.02 -2.16
N PRO A 97 -1.90 -13.95 -1.67
CA PRO A 97 -0.49 -13.99 -2.06
C PRO A 97 -0.35 -14.16 -3.57
N LYS A 98 0.51 -13.36 -4.18
CA LYS A 98 0.92 -13.53 -5.57
C LYS A 98 2.17 -14.42 -5.60
N ARG A 99 1.95 -15.68 -5.96
CA ARG A 99 3.03 -16.66 -6.18
C ARG A 99 3.65 -16.51 -7.56
#